data_AF-A0A1Z4LI25-F1
#
_entry.id   AF-A0A1Z4LI25-F1
#
_cell.length_a   1.000
_cell.length_b   1.000
_cell.length_c   1.000
_cell.angle_alpha   90.00
_cell.angle_beta   90.00
_cell.angle_gamma   90.00
#
_symmetry.space_group_name_H-M   'P 1'
#
loop_
_entity.id
_entity.type
_entity.pdbx_description
1 polymer ?
#
loop_
_entity_poly.entity_id
_entity_poly.type
_entity_poly.pdbx_seq_one_letter_code
_entity_poly.pdbx_strand_id
1 'polypeptide(L)'
;MNLSFKDTKFIIEALNHLINTYNQRLEEIEDNDEYDDEASELGNDTLFLESLCTALETQLKNNQTYSCLKLSDTYHQENEAKTVDGLLNSVIQLSISERLLLVEAISQSIRHDERLKAS
;
A
#
# COMPACT_ATOMS: atom_id res chain seq x y z
N MET A 1 -7.96 -6.43 -14.99
CA MET A 1 -8.48 -7.07 -13.76
C MET A 1 -8.19 -6.11 -12.62
N ASN A 2 -9.19 -5.66 -11.86
CA ASN A 2 -8.95 -4.79 -10.71
C ASN A 2 -8.70 -5.68 -9.49
N LEU A 3 -7.44 -5.79 -9.07
CA LEU A 3 -7.07 -6.48 -7.84
C LEU A 3 -7.55 -5.67 -6.63
N SER A 4 -8.05 -6.33 -5.59
CA SER A 4 -8.39 -5.63 -4.35
C SER A 4 -7.11 -5.20 -3.62
N PHE A 5 -7.21 -4.22 -2.72
CA PHE A 5 -6.10 -3.79 -1.87
C PHE A 5 -5.43 -4.97 -1.14
N LYS A 6 -6.24 -5.90 -0.63
CA LYS A 6 -5.76 -7.09 0.08
C LYS A 6 -5.02 -8.03 -0.86
N ASP A 7 -5.55 -8.25 -2.06
CA ASP A 7 -4.93 -9.12 -3.06
C ASP A 7 -3.60 -8.53 -3.53
N THR A 8 -3.54 -7.23 -3.80
CA THR A 8 -2.31 -6.54 -4.18
C THR A 8 -1.26 -6.61 -3.07
N LYS A 9 -1.65 -6.43 -1.80
CA LYS A 9 -0.72 -6.56 -0.66
C LYS A 9 -0.19 -7.97 -0.50
N PHE A 10 -1.05 -8.98 -0.63
CA PHE A 10 -0.65 -10.37 -0.60
C PHE A 10 0.33 -10.73 -1.73
N ILE A 11 0.08 -10.22 -2.94
CA ILE A 11 0.99 -10.40 -4.08
C ILE A 11 2.35 -9.77 -3.80
N ILE A 12 2.40 -8.53 -3.31
CA ILE A 12 3.67 -7.86 -2.95
C ILE A 12 4.45 -8.69 -1.92
N GLU A 13 3.79 -9.22 -0.89
CA GLU A 13 4.44 -10.05 0.13
C GLU A 13 5.00 -11.35 -0.46
N ALA A 14 4.25 -12.03 -1.32
CA ALA A 14 4.72 -13.22 -2.02
C ALA A 14 5.92 -12.94 -2.94
N LEU A 15 5.90 -11.81 -3.67
CA LEU A 15 7.00 -11.37 -4.51
C LEU A 15 8.26 -11.06 -3.67
N ASN A 16 8.11 -10.38 -2.53
CA ASN A 16 9.24 -10.11 -1.63
C ASN A 16 9.85 -11.40 -1.05
N HIS A 17 9.02 -12.41 -0.76
CA HIS A 17 9.53 -13.72 -0.36
C HIS A 17 10.34 -14.38 -1.47
N LEU A 18 9.84 -14.34 -2.71
CA LEU A 18 10.56 -14.90 -3.86
C LEU A 18 11.89 -14.19 -4.13
N ILE A 19 11.88 -12.85 -4.11
CA ILE A 19 13.08 -12.02 -4.24
C ILE A 19 14.12 -12.41 -3.18
N ASN A 20 13.71 -12.58 -1.92
CA ASN A 20 14.63 -13.01 -0.86
C ASN A 20 15.22 -14.40 -1.14
N THR A 21 14.43 -15.34 -1.64
CA THR A 21 14.94 -16.66 -2.03
C THR A 21 15.94 -16.57 -3.19
N TYR A 22 15.68 -15.70 -4.17
CA TYR A 22 16.57 -15.50 -5.31
C TYR A 22 17.89 -14.84 -4.88
N ASN A 23 17.83 -13.84 -4.00
CA ASN A 23 19.01 -13.21 -3.43
C ASN A 23 19.86 -14.19 -2.60
N GLN A 24 19.22 -15.06 -1.80
CA GLN A 24 19.93 -16.11 -1.07
C GLN A 24 20.66 -17.07 -2.01
N ARG A 25 20.01 -17.45 -3.12
CA ARG A 25 20.63 -18.31 -4.12
C ARG A 25 21.77 -17.61 -4.85
N LEU A 26 21.61 -16.33 -5.19
CA LEU A 26 22.68 -15.51 -5.78
C LEU A 26 23.90 -15.45 -4.86
N GLU A 27 23.72 -15.20 -3.57
CA GLU A 27 24.81 -15.19 -2.59
C GLU A 27 25.59 -16.53 -2.54
N GLU A 28 24.96 -17.65 -2.89
CA GLU A 28 25.62 -18.97 -2.95
C GLU A 28 26.40 -19.20 -4.25
N ILE A 29 26.01 -18.56 -5.35
CA ILE A 29 26.48 -18.91 -6.70
C ILE A 29 27.20 -17.77 -7.44
N GLU A 30 27.14 -16.53 -6.97
CA GLU A 30 27.68 -15.33 -7.67
C GLU A 30 29.18 -15.42 -7.96
N ASP A 31 29.96 -16.06 -7.07
CA ASP A 31 31.42 -16.22 -7.24
C ASP A 31 31.80 -17.55 -7.93
N ASN A 32 30.82 -18.33 -8.39
CA ASN A 32 31.07 -19.63 -9.01
C ASN A 32 30.88 -19.59 -10.52
N ASP A 33 32.00 -19.61 -11.25
CA ASP A 33 32.05 -19.63 -12.73
C ASP A 33 31.20 -20.75 -13.38
N GLU A 34 30.89 -21.84 -12.66
CA GLU A 34 30.02 -22.92 -13.15
C GLU A 34 28.55 -22.49 -13.28
N TYR A 35 28.13 -21.47 -12.53
CA TYR A 35 26.75 -21.00 -12.43
C TYR A 35 26.57 -19.55 -12.93
N ASP A 36 27.52 -19.02 -13.70
CA ASP A 36 27.46 -17.64 -14.23
C ASP A 36 26.15 -17.36 -15.02
N ASP A 37 25.73 -18.32 -15.84
CA ASP A 37 24.46 -18.23 -16.58
C ASP A 37 23.24 -18.18 -15.63
N GLU A 38 23.21 -19.04 -14.60
CA GLU A 38 22.14 -19.07 -13.59
C GLU A 38 22.12 -17.77 -12.77
N ALA A 39 23.29 -17.29 -12.35
CA ALA A 39 23.42 -16.04 -11.59
C ALA A 39 22.93 -14.84 -12.41
N SER A 40 23.27 -14.78 -13.70
CA SER A 40 22.83 -13.73 -14.61
C SER A 40 21.30 -13.75 -14.83
N GLU A 41 20.72 -14.92 -15.08
CA GLU A 41 19.26 -15.08 -15.21
C GLU A 41 18.53 -14.68 -13.93
N LEU A 42 19.01 -15.16 -12.78
CA LEU A 42 18.40 -14.91 -11.49
C LEU A 42 18.50 -13.44 -11.06
N GLY A 43 19.61 -12.76 -11.41
CA GLY A 43 19.78 -11.32 -11.23
C GLY A 43 18.79 -10.51 -12.07
N ASN A 44 18.58 -10.88 -13.34
CA ASN A 44 17.61 -10.23 -14.21
C ASN A 44 16.17 -10.41 -13.71
N ASP A 45 15.82 -11.63 -13.29
CA ASP A 45 14.50 -11.92 -12.73
C ASP A 45 14.28 -11.10 -11.44
N THR A 46 15.27 -11.05 -10.57
CA THR A 46 15.20 -10.24 -9.33
C THR A 46 14.92 -8.77 -9.63
N LEU A 47 15.63 -8.16 -10.58
CA LEU A 47 15.40 -6.78 -11.01
C LEU A 47 13.98 -6.54 -11.55
N PHE A 48 13.46 -7.50 -12.32
CA PHE A 48 12.09 -7.45 -12.81
C PHE A 48 11.07 -7.51 -11.67
N LEU A 49 11.26 -8.42 -10.71
CA LEU A 49 10.37 -8.58 -9.56
C LEU A 49 10.37 -7.34 -8.66
N GLU A 50 11.53 -6.71 -8.42
CA GLU A 50 11.63 -5.46 -7.67
C GLU A 50 10.90 -4.30 -8.38
N SER A 51 11.04 -4.22 -9.71
CA SER A 51 10.34 -3.24 -10.53
C SER A 51 8.81 -3.46 -10.46
N LEU A 52 8.37 -4.72 -10.49
CA LEU A 52 6.97 -5.08 -10.36
C LEU A 52 6.41 -4.73 -8.96
N CYS A 53 7.15 -5.04 -7.89
CA CYS A 53 6.79 -4.63 -6.53
C CYS A 53 6.62 -3.11 -6.44
N THR A 54 7.58 -2.35 -6.96
CA THR A 54 7.53 -0.88 -6.96
C THR A 54 6.32 -0.34 -7.71
N ALA A 55 6.00 -0.94 -8.87
CA ALA A 55 4.83 -0.55 -9.66
C ALA A 55 3.52 -0.84 -8.91
N LEU A 56 3.40 -2.01 -8.28
CA LEU A 56 2.23 -2.39 -7.47
C LEU A 56 2.06 -1.49 -6.24
N GLU A 57 3.15 -1.16 -5.54
CA GLU A 57 3.13 -0.23 -4.42
C GLU A 57 2.72 1.18 -4.84
N THR A 58 3.24 1.65 -5.98
CA THR A 58 2.87 2.94 -6.55
C THR A 58 1.39 2.97 -6.93
N GLN A 59 0.88 1.90 -7.54
CA GLN A 59 -0.54 1.76 -7.84
C GLN A 59 -1.39 1.77 -6.56
N LEU A 60 -0.93 1.12 -5.49
CA LEU A 60 -1.62 1.07 -4.20
C LEU A 60 -1.66 2.46 -3.53
N LYS A 61 -0.54 3.19 -3.53
CA LYS A 61 -0.45 4.58 -3.05
C LYS A 61 -1.33 5.51 -3.88
N ASN A 62 -1.29 5.39 -5.20
CA ASN A 62 -2.12 6.20 -6.08
C ASN A 62 -3.61 5.89 -5.88
N ASN A 63 -4.02 4.62 -5.72
CA ASN A 63 -5.40 4.27 -5.38
C ASN A 63 -5.82 4.83 -4.02
N GLN A 64 -4.92 4.88 -3.02
CA GLN A 64 -5.18 5.59 -1.76
C GLN A 64 -5.35 7.10 -1.98
N THR A 65 -4.51 7.71 -2.83
CA THR A 65 -4.61 9.13 -3.20
C THR A 65 -5.90 9.41 -3.97
N TYR A 66 -6.32 8.57 -4.91
CA TYR A 66 -7.58 8.71 -5.65
C TYR A 66 -8.81 8.47 -4.76
N SER A 67 -8.77 7.55 -3.78
CA SER A 67 -9.85 7.44 -2.77
C SER A 67 -9.91 8.68 -1.88
N CYS A 68 -8.76 9.23 -1.47
CA CYS A 68 -8.69 10.45 -0.68
C CYS A 68 -9.13 11.69 -1.45
N LEU A 69 -8.79 11.77 -2.75
CA LEU A 69 -9.22 12.84 -3.65
C LEU A 69 -10.69 12.73 -4.03
N LYS A 70 -11.24 11.52 -4.22
CA LYS A 70 -12.69 11.34 -4.36
C LYS A 70 -13.45 11.75 -3.11
N LEU A 71 -12.91 11.46 -1.93
CA LEU A 71 -13.45 11.99 -0.69
C LEU A 71 -13.49 13.52 -0.76
N SER A 72 -12.38 14.20 -1.08
CA SER A 72 -12.35 15.67 -1.19
C SER A 72 -13.21 16.25 -2.31
N ASP A 73 -13.35 15.58 -3.45
CA ASP A 73 -14.21 16.02 -4.56
C ASP A 73 -15.70 15.86 -4.20
N THR A 74 -16.04 14.90 -3.35
CA THR A 74 -17.38 14.79 -2.75
C THR A 74 -17.60 15.87 -1.68
N TYR A 75 -16.55 16.37 -1.04
CA TYR A 75 -16.62 17.49 -0.07
C TYR A 75 -16.74 18.88 -0.73
N HIS A 76 -16.58 18.99 -2.05
CA HIS A 76 -16.82 20.23 -2.78
C HIS A 76 -18.27 20.43 -3.25
N GLN A 77 -19.19 19.54 -2.87
CA GLN A 77 -20.62 19.86 -2.89
C GLN A 77 -20.97 20.59 -1.58
N GLU A 78 -20.83 21.91 -1.64
CA GLU A 78 -21.09 22.84 -0.54
C GLU A 78 -22.48 22.61 0.08
N ASN A 79 -22.50 22.07 1.31
CA ASN A 79 -23.33 22.47 2.46
C ASN A 79 -23.85 21.34 3.38
N GLU A 80 -23.69 20.04 3.07
CA GLU A 80 -24.27 18.97 3.92
C GLU A 80 -23.30 18.34 4.95
N ALA A 81 -21.98 18.49 4.79
CA ALA A 81 -20.99 17.91 5.71
C ALA A 81 -20.87 18.62 7.08
N LYS A 82 -21.69 19.65 7.36
CA LYS A 82 -21.70 20.36 8.65
C LYS A 82 -22.59 19.71 9.71
N THR A 83 -23.41 18.72 9.34
CA THR A 83 -24.28 18.01 10.29
C THR A 83 -23.70 16.64 10.63
N VAL A 84 -23.94 16.19 11.86
CA VAL A 84 -23.54 14.86 12.33
C VAL A 84 -24.14 13.78 11.42
N ASP A 85 -25.36 14.00 10.93
CA ASP A 85 -26.07 13.09 10.02
C ASP A 85 -25.39 13.01 8.63
N GLY A 86 -24.90 14.14 8.11
CA GLY A 86 -24.12 14.16 6.87
C GLY A 86 -22.81 13.37 7.01
N LEU A 87 -22.15 13.50 8.17
CA LEU A 87 -20.94 12.74 8.47
C LEU A 87 -21.24 11.23 8.60
N LEU A 88 -22.34 10.88 9.26
CA LEU A 88 -22.78 9.49 9.45
C LEU A 88 -23.09 8.81 8.11
N ASN A 89 -23.81 9.51 7.23
CA ASN A 89 -24.13 9.02 5.89
C ASN A 89 -22.87 8.79 5.05
N SER A 90 -21.90 9.71 5.12
CA SER A 90 -20.61 9.54 4.44
C SER A 90 -19.86 8.31 4.95
N VAL A 91 -19.84 8.06 6.27
CA VAL A 91 -19.16 6.90 6.86
C VAL A 91 -19.87 5.58 6.52
N ILE A 92 -21.20 5.57 6.44
CA ILE A 92 -21.98 4.36 6.07
C ILE A 92 -21.71 3.94 4.63
N GLN A 93 -21.49 4.90 3.73
CA GLN A 93 -21.18 4.63 2.31
C GLN A 93 -19.77 4.07 2.08
N LEU A 94 -18.88 4.13 3.06
CA LEU A 94 -17.52 3.59 2.97
C LEU A 94 -17.50 2.06 3.03
N SER A 95 -16.56 1.47 2.29
CA SER A 95 -16.20 0.05 2.45
C SER A 95 -15.65 -0.25 3.86
N ILE A 96 -15.59 -1.53 4.23
CA ILE A 96 -14.99 -1.94 5.52
C ILE A 96 -13.52 -1.46 5.62
N SER A 97 -12.76 -1.58 4.54
CA SER A 97 -11.35 -1.16 4.49
C SER A 97 -11.19 0.34 4.70
N GLU A 98 -12.04 1.15 4.08
CA GLU A 98 -12.00 2.60 4.23
C GLU A 98 -12.41 3.04 5.64
N ARG A 99 -13.39 2.35 6.24
CA ARG A 99 -13.76 2.59 7.65
C ARG A 99 -12.62 2.26 8.61
N LEU A 100 -11.88 1.18 8.38
CA LEU A 100 -10.71 0.84 9.20
C LEU A 100 -9.60 1.88 9.08
N LEU A 101 -9.33 2.39 7.87
CA LEU A 101 -8.37 3.47 7.65
C LEU A 101 -8.80 4.76 8.34
N LEU A 102 -10.09 5.11 8.30
CA LEU A 102 -10.63 6.28 9.00
C LEU A 102 -10.46 6.17 10.51
N VAL A 103 -10.72 4.99 11.09
CA VAL A 103 -10.50 4.74 12.54
C VAL A 103 -9.04 4.92 12.93
N GLU A 104 -8.10 4.42 12.12
CA GLU A 104 -6.68 4.59 12.38
C GLU A 104 -6.26 6.07 12.30
N ALA A 105 -6.73 6.81 11.27
CA ALA A 105 -6.46 8.23 11.13
C ALA A 105 -7.00 9.06 12.33
N ILE A 106 -8.23 8.78 12.77
CA ILE A 106 -8.82 9.42 13.96
C ILE A 106 -7.99 9.09 15.21
N SER A 107 -7.61 7.84 15.39
CA SER A 107 -6.80 7.40 16.53
C SER A 107 -5.43 8.09 16.55
N GLN A 108 -4.80 8.26 15.40
CA GLN A 108 -3.54 9.01 15.28
C GLN A 108 -3.72 10.50 15.60
N SER A 109 -4.80 11.12 15.12
CA SER A 109 -5.12 12.52 15.41
C SER A 109 -5.32 12.76 16.91
N ILE A 110 -6.07 11.90 17.60
CA ILE A 110 -6.26 12.00 19.06
C ILE A 110 -4.93 11.88 19.80
N ARG A 111 -4.11 10.88 19.43
CA ARG A 111 -2.77 10.69 20.02
C ARG A 111 -1.86 11.91 19.81
N HIS A 112 -1.98 12.58 18.67
CA HIS A 112 -1.20 13.79 18.38
C HIS A 112 -1.62 14.97 19.27
N ASP A 113 -2.93 15.19 19.42
CA ASP A 113 -3.48 16.24 20.28
C ASP A 113 -3.11 16.04 21.76
N GLU A 114 -3.14 14.79 22.25
CA GLU A 114 -2.73 14.47 23.61
C GLU A 114 -1.25 14.79 23.86
N ARG A 115 -0.38 14.51 22.88
CA ARG A 115 1.05 14.86 22.96
C ARG A 115 1.28 16.36 23.00
N LEU A 116 0.52 17.13 22.21
CA LEU A 116 0.61 18.60 22.20
C LEU A 116 0.16 19.22 23.52
N LYS A 117 -0.84 18.64 24.19
CA LYS A 117 -1.33 19.12 25.50
C LYS A 117 -0.40 18.79 26.68
N ALA A 118 0.51 17.82 26.50
CA ALA A 118 1.46 17.39 27.52
C ALA A 118 2.82 18.12 27.46
N SER A 119 3.03 18.97 26.46
CA SER A 119 4.24 19.80 26.28
C SER A 119 4.03 21.23 26.77
#